data_AF-A0A219AST1-F1
#
_entry.id   AF-A0A219AST1-F1
#
_cell.length_a   1.000
_cell.length_b   1.000
_cell.length_c   1.000
_cell.angle_alpha   90.00
_cell.angle_beta   90.00
_cell.angle_gamma   90.00
#
_symmetry.space_group_name_H-M   'P 1'
#
loop_
_entity.id
_entity.type
_entity.pdbx_description
1 polymer ?
#
loop_
_entity_poly.entity_id
_entity_poly.type
_entity_poly.pdbx_seq_one_letter_code
_entity_poly.pdbx_strand_id
1 'polypeptide(L)'
;MLASINSQLSLAGHSSVSKRTLYTQLKDWGLNSRHEAVKISEDLINRVKYYFFNFGFSNTSILRDLQKEGFQANHYIIRQIRYRYGMKRRARTAEEQDERLNKAIQFLQDDLRRSSAILGFGKGLLYQYVR
;
A
#
# COMPACT_ATOMS: atom_id res chain seq x y z
N MET A 1 20.49 -4.51 -22.36
CA MET A 1 21.07 -3.40 -21.56
C MET A 1 22.54 -3.65 -21.20
N LEU A 2 22.89 -4.60 -20.31
CA LEU A 2 24.31 -4.85 -19.94
C LEU A 2 25.20 -5.23 -21.13
N ALA A 3 24.71 -6.08 -22.05
CA ALA A 3 25.47 -6.48 -23.24
C ALA A 3 25.87 -5.25 -24.08
N SER A 4 24.94 -4.32 -24.30
CA SER A 4 25.20 -3.07 -25.02
C SER A 4 26.24 -2.18 -24.33
N ILE A 5 26.18 -2.08 -22.99
CA ILE A 5 27.15 -1.31 -22.20
C ILE A 5 28.54 -1.93 -22.31
N ASN A 6 28.65 -3.25 -22.17
CA ASN A 6 29.93 -3.94 -22.30
C ASN A 6 30.50 -3.88 -23.73
N SER A 7 29.65 -3.89 -24.76
CA SER A 7 30.09 -3.64 -26.14
C SER A 7 30.69 -2.24 -26.30
N GLN A 8 30.06 -1.22 -25.74
CA GLN A 8 30.59 0.16 -25.77
C GLN A 8 31.91 0.30 -25.00
N LEU A 9 32.00 -0.34 -23.82
CA LEU A 9 33.23 -0.36 -23.03
C LEU A 9 34.38 -1.06 -23.78
N SER A 10 34.09 -2.18 -24.45
CA SER A 10 35.07 -2.88 -25.28
C SER A 10 35.55 -2.03 -26.46
N LEU A 11 34.68 -1.25 -27.10
CA LEU A 11 35.05 -0.33 -28.18
C LEU A 11 35.95 0.81 -27.68
N ALA A 12 35.78 1.22 -26.43
CA ALA A 12 36.63 2.21 -25.76
C ALA A 12 37.92 1.62 -25.13
N GLY A 13 38.17 0.31 -25.29
CA GLY A 13 39.35 -0.36 -24.73
C GLY A 13 39.28 -0.66 -23.23
N HIS A 14 38.08 -0.61 -22.63
CA HIS A 14 37.86 -0.93 -21.22
C HIS A 14 37.39 -2.38 -21.02
N SER A 15 37.69 -2.92 -19.84
CA SER A 15 37.25 -4.26 -19.42
C SER A 15 35.73 -4.34 -19.24
N SER A 16 35.14 -5.47 -19.63
CA SER A 16 33.71 -5.74 -19.41
C SER A 16 33.37 -5.78 -17.93
N VAL A 17 32.21 -5.23 -17.56
CA VAL A 17 31.76 -5.20 -16.16
C VAL A 17 30.62 -6.17 -15.91
N SER A 18 30.60 -6.73 -14.70
CA SER A 18 29.48 -7.54 -14.22
C SER A 18 28.28 -6.65 -13.85
N LYS A 19 27.06 -7.22 -13.84
CA LYS A 19 25.86 -6.51 -13.35
C LYS A 19 26.08 -5.96 -11.94
N ARG A 20 26.70 -6.75 -11.06
CA ARG A 20 26.95 -6.36 -9.66
C ARG A 20 27.83 -5.13 -9.60
N THR A 21 28.95 -5.12 -10.32
CA THR A 21 29.88 -3.99 -10.38
C THR A 21 29.21 -2.74 -10.94
N LEU A 22 28.41 -2.89 -12.00
CA LEU A 22 27.64 -1.78 -12.57
C LEU A 22 26.67 -1.18 -11.55
N TYR A 23 25.90 -2.01 -10.83
CA TYR A 23 24.98 -1.51 -9.80
C TYR A 23 25.70 -0.88 -8.60
N THR A 24 26.87 -1.37 -8.22
CA THR A 24 27.70 -0.74 -7.18
C THR A 24 28.15 0.64 -7.65
N GLN A 25 28.69 0.77 -8.86
CA GLN A 25 29.14 2.08 -9.37
C GLN A 25 27.98 3.06 -9.56
N LEU A 26 26.83 2.60 -10.06
CA LEU A 26 25.63 3.44 -10.16
C LEU A 26 25.19 3.95 -8.78
N LYS A 27 25.27 3.12 -7.75
CA LYS A 27 25.00 3.53 -6.37
C LYS A 27 26.02 4.56 -5.88
N ASP A 28 27.30 4.33 -6.12
CA ASP A 28 28.39 5.22 -5.70
C ASP A 28 28.30 6.59 -6.41
N TRP A 29 27.83 6.61 -7.66
CA TRP A 29 27.53 7.83 -8.41
C TRP A 29 26.21 8.51 -8.00
N GLY A 30 25.51 8.01 -6.97
CA GLY A 30 24.24 8.56 -6.52
C GLY A 30 23.06 8.27 -7.46
N LEU A 31 23.28 7.53 -8.55
CA LEU A 31 22.28 7.05 -9.50
C LEU A 31 21.63 5.76 -8.98
N ASN A 32 21.19 5.80 -7.72
CA ASN A 32 20.56 4.65 -7.10
C ASN A 32 19.17 4.44 -7.74
N SER A 33 19.14 3.65 -8.81
CA SER A 33 17.94 3.34 -9.60
C SER A 33 16.90 2.51 -8.85
N ARG A 34 17.10 2.24 -7.56
CA ARG A 34 16.01 1.85 -6.67
C ARG A 34 15.15 3.08 -6.48
N HIS A 35 14.21 3.25 -7.41
CA HIS A 35 13.04 4.12 -7.36
C HIS A 35 13.20 5.20 -6.32
N GLU A 36 13.48 6.46 -6.72
CA GLU A 36 13.19 7.62 -5.86
C GLU A 36 11.94 7.26 -5.08
N ALA A 37 12.11 7.04 -3.77
CA ALA A 37 11.04 6.48 -2.97
C ALA A 37 9.90 7.46 -3.15
N VAL A 38 8.90 7.09 -3.96
CA VAL A 38 7.79 7.98 -4.31
C VAL A 38 7.34 8.50 -2.98
N LYS A 39 7.60 9.79 -2.73
CA LYS A 39 7.40 10.37 -1.41
C LYS A 39 5.94 10.12 -1.12
N ILE A 40 5.68 9.22 -0.18
CA ILE A 40 4.32 8.81 0.13
C ILE A 40 3.71 10.05 0.79
N SER A 41 3.00 10.83 -0.01
CA SER A 41 2.30 12.02 0.43
C SER A 41 1.18 11.61 1.39
N GLU A 42 0.93 12.44 2.39
CA GLU A 42 -0.21 12.24 3.29
C GLU A 42 -1.54 12.25 2.52
N ASP A 43 -1.61 13.02 1.43
CA ASP A 43 -2.76 13.06 0.54
C ASP A 43 -3.01 11.70 -0.13
N LEU A 44 -1.95 11.05 -0.64
CA LEU A 44 -2.03 9.71 -1.20
C LEU A 44 -2.50 8.68 -0.15
N ILE A 45 -2.01 8.79 1.09
CA ILE A 45 -2.43 7.92 2.19
C ILE A 45 -3.92 8.09 2.47
N ASN A 46 -4.38 9.34 2.59
CA ASN A 46 -5.78 9.65 2.86
C ASN A 46 -6.70 9.18 1.74
N ARG A 47 -6.27 9.30 0.48
CA ARG A 47 -7.02 8.81 -0.66
C ARG A 47 -7.11 7.28 -0.70
N VAL A 48 -6.01 6.58 -0.40
CA VAL A 48 -6.02 5.11 -0.26
C VAL A 48 -6.94 4.67 0.87
N LYS A 49 -6.90 5.34 2.03
CA LYS A 49 -7.80 5.07 3.16
C LYS A 49 -9.27 5.24 2.75
N TYR A 50 -9.59 6.35 2.10
CA TYR A 50 -10.93 6.65 1.61
C TYR A 50 -11.46 5.53 0.70
N TYR A 51 -10.71 5.12 -0.32
CA TYR A 51 -11.14 4.04 -1.21
C TYR A 51 -11.24 2.68 -0.52
N PHE A 52 -10.35 2.41 0.42
CA PHE A 52 -10.35 1.14 1.13
C PHE A 52 -11.54 1.02 2.08
N PHE A 53 -11.79 2.02 2.92
CA PHE A 53 -12.85 1.96 3.92
C PHE A 53 -14.24 2.23 3.32
N ASN A 54 -14.39 3.26 2.50
CA ASN A 54 -15.72 3.68 2.02
C ASN A 54 -16.23 2.79 0.89
N PHE A 55 -15.34 2.29 0.02
CA PHE A 55 -15.75 1.50 -1.15
C PHE A 55 -15.28 0.03 -1.11
N GLY A 56 -14.39 -0.34 -0.17
CA GLY A 56 -13.87 -1.71 -0.09
C GLY A 56 -12.95 -2.11 -1.24
N PHE A 57 -12.38 -1.15 -1.97
CA PHE A 57 -11.66 -1.41 -3.21
C PHE A 57 -10.45 -2.33 -3.02
N SER A 58 -10.18 -3.15 -4.04
CA SER A 58 -8.95 -3.94 -4.16
C SER A 58 -7.78 -3.03 -4.51
N ASN A 59 -6.56 -3.52 -4.32
CA ASN A 59 -5.37 -2.77 -4.74
C ASN A 59 -5.42 -2.37 -6.21
N THR A 60 -6.01 -3.22 -7.06
CA THR A 60 -6.18 -2.94 -8.50
C THR A 60 -7.15 -1.79 -8.74
N SER A 61 -8.32 -1.81 -8.08
CA SER A 61 -9.30 -0.73 -8.21
C SER A 61 -8.81 0.58 -7.61
N ILE A 62 -8.16 0.53 -6.44
CA ILE A 62 -7.52 1.70 -5.81
C ILE A 62 -6.49 2.30 -6.77
N LEU A 63 -5.62 1.49 -7.38
CA LEU A 63 -4.60 1.98 -8.31
C LEU A 63 -5.23 2.67 -9.52
N ARG A 64 -6.21 2.02 -10.13
CA ARG A 64 -6.88 2.53 -11.33
C ARG A 64 -7.50 3.90 -11.07
N ASP A 65 -8.17 4.06 -9.95
CA ASP A 65 -8.90 5.30 -9.67
C ASP A 65 -7.94 6.40 -9.18
N LEU A 66 -6.88 6.06 -8.42
CA LEU A 66 -5.80 7.00 -8.11
C LEU A 66 -5.07 7.50 -9.36
N GLN A 67 -4.83 6.63 -10.35
CA GLN A 67 -4.20 7.03 -11.61
C GLN A 67 -5.10 7.98 -12.41
N LYS A 68 -6.42 7.78 -12.39
CA LYS A 68 -7.38 8.73 -12.99
C LYS A 68 -7.36 10.10 -12.32
N GLU A 69 -7.10 10.13 -11.01
CA GLU A 69 -6.94 11.36 -10.23
C GLU A 69 -5.55 12.02 -10.41
N GLY A 70 -4.65 11.41 -11.18
CA GLY A 70 -3.33 11.97 -11.49
C GLY A 70 -2.22 11.56 -10.51
N PHE A 71 -2.50 10.67 -9.56
CA PHE A 71 -1.45 10.17 -8.66
C PHE A 71 -0.50 9.23 -9.37
N GLN A 72 0.81 9.48 -9.24
CA GLN A 72 1.86 8.57 -9.69
C GLN A 72 2.09 7.46 -8.64
N ALA A 73 1.11 6.57 -8.52
CA ALA A 73 1.18 5.41 -7.66
C ALA A 73 1.45 4.12 -8.44
N ASN A 74 1.97 3.11 -7.74
CA ASN A 74 2.09 1.75 -8.25
C ASN A 74 1.48 0.75 -7.26
N HIS A 75 1.31 -0.48 -7.72
CA HIS A 75 0.73 -1.57 -6.92
C HIS A 75 1.46 -1.82 -5.60
N TYR A 76 2.79 -1.70 -5.62
CA TYR A 76 3.64 -1.91 -4.45
C TYR A 76 3.39 -0.82 -3.39
N ILE A 77 3.32 0.45 -3.79
CA ILE A 77 3.06 1.59 -2.90
C ILE A 77 1.70 1.45 -2.24
N ILE A 78 0.65 1.11 -2.98
CA ILE A 78 -0.69 0.91 -2.41
C ILE A 78 -0.69 -0.24 -1.40
N ARG A 79 -0.01 -1.35 -1.74
CA ARG A 79 0.16 -2.46 -0.82
C ARG A 79 0.90 -2.00 0.45
N GLN A 80 2.03 -1.32 0.32
CA GLN A 80 2.82 -0.82 1.45
C GLN A 80 1.99 0.11 2.35
N ILE A 81 1.30 1.10 1.79
CA ILE A 81 0.40 1.99 2.53
C ILE A 81 -0.65 1.16 3.27
N ARG A 82 -1.34 0.25 2.58
CA ARG A 82 -2.36 -0.57 3.22
C ARG A 82 -1.86 -1.36 4.41
N TYR A 83 -0.72 -2.03 4.27
CA TYR A 83 -0.18 -2.83 5.37
C TYR A 83 0.37 -1.98 6.51
N ARG A 84 1.07 -0.87 6.20
CA ARG A 84 1.65 0.03 7.19
C ARG A 84 0.58 0.72 8.05
N TYR A 85 -0.56 1.06 7.45
CA TYR A 85 -1.68 1.73 8.14
C TYR A 85 -2.81 0.76 8.54
N GLY A 86 -2.52 -0.54 8.66
CA GLY A 86 -3.46 -1.51 9.24
C GLY A 86 -4.69 -1.86 8.39
N MET A 87 -4.75 -1.47 7.11
CA MET A 87 -5.83 -1.78 6.16
C MET A 87 -5.77 -3.24 5.68
N LYS A 88 -5.78 -4.19 6.63
CA LYS A 88 -5.77 -5.63 6.39
C LYS A 88 -7.20 -6.15 6.22
N ARG A 89 -7.43 -6.98 5.20
CA ARG A 89 -8.76 -7.59 4.96
C ARG A 89 -9.04 -8.81 5.82
N ARG A 90 -7.99 -9.50 6.28
CA ARG A 90 -8.08 -10.70 7.12
C ARG A 90 -7.10 -10.55 8.28
N ALA A 91 -7.51 -10.98 9.47
CA ALA A 91 -6.59 -11.26 10.56
C ALA A 91 -5.81 -12.54 10.20
N ARG A 92 -4.50 -12.54 10.46
CA ARG A 92 -3.63 -13.71 10.24
C ARG A 92 -3.32 -14.45 11.54
N THR A 93 -3.43 -13.78 12.68
CA THR A 93 -3.18 -14.35 14.01
C THR A 93 -4.44 -14.27 14.87
N ALA A 94 -4.50 -15.12 15.89
CA ALA A 94 -5.60 -15.10 16.87
C ALA A 94 -5.65 -13.74 17.60
N GLU A 95 -4.49 -13.20 17.97
CA GLU A 95 -4.35 -11.88 18.60
C GLU A 95 -4.95 -10.75 17.73
N GLU A 96 -4.66 -10.75 16.43
CA GLU A 96 -5.24 -9.77 15.48
C GLU A 96 -6.76 -9.91 15.36
N GLN A 97 -7.29 -11.13 15.54
CA GLN A 97 -8.72 -11.38 15.51
C GLN A 97 -9.39 -10.88 16.80
N ASP A 98 -8.79 -11.14 17.95
CA ASP A 98 -9.28 -10.70 19.26
C ASP A 98 -9.26 -9.17 19.39
N GLU A 99 -8.21 -8.50 18.91
CA GLU A 99 -8.17 -7.03 18.86
C GLU A 99 -9.29 -6.43 18.01
N ARG A 100 -9.59 -7.04 16.86
CA ARG A 100 -10.71 -6.61 16.01
C ARG A 100 -12.05 -6.82 16.70
N LEU A 101 -12.21 -7.96 17.36
CA LEU A 101 -13.41 -8.31 18.10
C LEU A 101 -13.62 -7.33 19.26
N ASN A 102 -12.58 -7.03 20.02
CA ASN A 102 -12.62 -6.07 21.12
C ASN A 102 -12.95 -4.64 20.65
N LYS A 103 -12.39 -4.20 19.52
CA LYS A 103 -12.74 -2.90 18.92
C LYS A 103 -14.19 -2.86 18.46
N ALA A 104 -14.69 -3.94 17.84
CA ALA A 104 -16.07 -4.04 17.43
C ALA A 104 -17.03 -4.04 18.64
N ILE A 105 -16.68 -4.76 19.71
CA ILE A 105 -17.43 -4.77 20.97
C ILE A 105 -17.47 -3.36 21.58
N GLN A 106 -16.34 -2.67 21.68
CA GLN A 106 -16.28 -1.30 22.19
C GLN A 106 -17.14 -0.35 21.35
N PHE A 107 -17.05 -0.45 20.02
CA PHE A 107 -17.89 0.35 19.13
C PHE A 107 -19.39 0.12 19.37
N LEU A 108 -19.82 -1.14 19.48
CA LEU A 108 -21.21 -1.49 19.77
C LEU A 108 -21.66 -0.98 21.14
N GLN A 109 -20.80 -1.06 22.15
CA GLN A 109 -21.08 -0.54 23.49
C GLN A 109 -21.20 0.98 23.52
N ASP A 110 -20.31 1.68 22.81
CA ASP A 110 -20.35 3.14 22.70
C ASP A 110 -21.57 3.60 21.91
N ASP A 111 -21.96 2.88 20.86
CA ASP A 111 -23.19 3.16 20.13
C ASP A 111 -24.40 2.93 21.02
N LEU A 112 -24.53 1.78 21.68
CA LEU A 112 -25.63 1.49 22.63
C LEU A 112 -25.80 2.59 23.70
N ARG A 113 -24.71 3.21 24.14
CA ARG A 113 -24.73 4.34 25.09
C ARG A 113 -25.20 5.65 24.47
N ARG A 114 -24.94 5.88 23.18
CA ARG A 114 -25.26 7.12 22.45
C ARG A 114 -26.60 7.05 21.72
N SER A 115 -26.97 5.89 21.20
CA SER A 115 -28.20 5.63 20.46
C SER A 115 -28.54 4.12 20.45
N SER A 116 -29.82 3.77 20.48
CA SER A 116 -30.26 2.37 20.32
C SER A 116 -30.44 1.97 18.85
N ALA A 117 -29.98 2.79 17.90
CA ALA A 117 -30.23 2.60 16.47
C ALA A 117 -29.70 1.25 15.95
N ILE A 118 -28.56 0.77 16.48
CA ILE A 118 -27.99 -0.52 16.12
C ILE A 118 -28.87 -1.72 16.48
N LEU A 119 -29.73 -1.63 17.51
CA LEU A 119 -30.61 -2.73 17.93
C LEU A 119 -31.71 -3.07 16.91
N GLY A 120 -32.06 -2.13 16.03
CA GLY A 120 -33.06 -2.34 14.97
C GLY A 120 -32.50 -2.96 13.68
N PHE A 121 -31.17 -3.08 13.55
CA PHE A 121 -30.54 -3.49 12.31
C PHE A 121 -30.22 -4.99 12.29
N GLY A 122 -30.77 -5.71 11.30
CA GLY A 122 -30.38 -7.10 11.03
C GLY A 122 -28.91 -7.22 10.61
N LYS A 123 -28.37 -8.44 10.67
CA LYS A 123 -26.94 -8.77 10.39
C LYS A 123 -26.37 -8.16 9.10
N GLY A 124 -27.21 -7.97 8.07
CA GLY A 124 -26.81 -7.36 6.80
C GLY A 124 -26.50 -5.86 6.87
N LEU A 125 -27.19 -5.10 7.73
CA LEU A 125 -27.05 -3.64 7.84
C LEU A 125 -25.90 -3.24 8.80
N LEU A 126 -25.53 -4.13 9.72
CA LEU A 126 -24.34 -3.99 10.57
C LEU A 126 -23.04 -3.90 9.74
N TYR A 127 -22.98 -4.53 8.56
CA TYR A 127 -21.80 -4.47 7.68
C TYR A 127 -21.44 -3.06 7.20
N GLN A 128 -22.41 -2.14 7.17
CA GLN A 128 -22.16 -0.75 6.78
C GLN A 128 -21.41 0.03 7.86
N TYR A 129 -21.53 -0.38 9.13
CA TYR A 129 -21.00 0.34 10.28
C TYR A 129 -19.76 -0.33 10.90
N VAL A 130 -19.58 -1.65 10.76
CA VAL A 130 -18.58 -2.44 11.52
C VAL A 130 -17.52 -3.12 10.63
N ARG A 131 -17.24 -2.58 9.44
CA ARG A 131 -16.35 -3.25 8.47
C ARG A 131 -14.86 -3.28 8.86
#